data_AF-A0A537DB89-F1
#
_entry.id   AF-A0A537DB89-F1
#
_cell.length_a   1.000
_cell.length_b   1.000
_cell.length_c   1.000
_cell.angle_alpha   90.00
_cell.angle_beta   90.00
_cell.angle_gamma   90.00
#
_symmetry.space_group_name_H-M   'P 1'
#
loop_
_entity.id
_entity.type
_entity.pdbx_description
1 polymer ?
#
loop_
_entity_poly.entity_id
_entity_poly.type
_entity_poly.pdbx_seq_one_letter_code
_entity_poly.pdbx_strand_id
1 'polypeptide(L)'
;MIRGFIAHSKDLGNFYVDFTRSLTRILLPLCFVASIAFVGLGVPQTLTGYQVVTTVEGATTRATQTILAGPVASLVGIMQLGTNGGGYYGTNSAYPFQNPNPASDIFQIFLMLLIPTSLCFVFGQLIGKKRESRPILWGAYALFALDLLIAFTPNFP
;
A
#
# COMPACT_ATOMS: atom_id res chain seq x y z
N MET A 1 -17.70 8.68 9.59
CA MET A 1 -18.18 7.75 10.65
C MET A 1 -17.77 8.18 12.06
N ILE A 2 -16.50 8.51 12.35
CA ILE A 2 -16.06 8.87 13.72
C ILE A 2 -16.87 10.04 14.33
N ARG A 3 -17.17 11.07 13.52
CA ARG A 3 -17.99 12.20 13.98
C ARG A 3 -19.38 11.79 14.50
N GLY A 4 -19.96 10.69 14.03
CA GLY A 4 -21.27 10.22 14.52
C GLY A 4 -21.25 9.67 15.96
N PHE A 5 -20.08 9.25 16.46
CA PHE A 5 -19.93 8.84 17.87
C PHE A 5 -19.77 10.03 18.82
N ILE A 6 -19.41 11.20 18.28
CA ILE A 6 -19.08 12.41 19.06
C ILE A 6 -20.17 13.46 18.92
N ALA A 7 -20.74 13.60 17.72
CA ALA A 7 -21.78 14.55 17.43
C ALA A 7 -23.07 14.09 18.09
N HIS A 8 -23.56 14.87 19.05
CA HIS A 8 -24.94 14.78 19.54
C HIS A 8 -25.93 15.46 18.57
N SER A 9 -25.65 15.42 17.26
CA SER A 9 -26.44 16.04 16.20
C SER A 9 -26.54 15.12 14.98
N LYS A 10 -27.52 15.39 14.10
CA LYS A 10 -27.67 14.68 12.82
C LYS A 10 -26.67 15.15 11.75
N ASP A 11 -25.92 16.21 12.02
CA ASP A 11 -24.96 16.76 11.07
C ASP A 11 -23.59 16.10 11.26
N LEU A 12 -23.14 15.41 10.22
CA LEU A 12 -21.85 14.69 10.19
C LEU A 12 -20.77 15.49 9.44
N GLY A 13 -21.11 16.69 8.98
CA GLY A 13 -20.27 17.55 8.14
C GLY A 13 -20.44 17.27 6.65
N ASN A 14 -19.50 17.80 5.85
CA ASN A 14 -19.58 17.76 4.40
C ASN A 14 -18.66 16.68 3.80
N PHE A 15 -19.27 15.68 3.16
CA PHE A 15 -18.57 14.59 2.49
C PHE A 15 -17.56 15.07 1.45
N TYR A 16 -17.94 16.01 0.57
CA TYR A 16 -17.07 16.48 -0.51
C TYR A 16 -15.82 17.20 0.04
N VAL A 17 -15.97 17.91 1.16
CA VAL A 17 -14.84 18.56 1.83
C VAL A 17 -13.89 17.51 2.41
N ASP A 18 -14.42 16.49 3.09
CA ASP A 18 -13.58 15.43 3.66
C ASP A 18 -12.91 14.60 2.55
N PHE A 19 -13.63 14.28 1.48
CA PHE A 19 -13.10 13.56 0.32
C PHE A 19 -11.97 14.34 -0.36
N THR A 20 -12.22 15.59 -0.77
CA THR A 20 -11.20 16.42 -1.43
C THR A 20 -9.98 16.68 -0.54
N ARG A 21 -10.17 16.91 0.77
CA ARG A 21 -9.05 17.08 1.72
C ARG A 21 -8.27 15.79 1.92
N SER A 22 -8.94 14.64 2.04
CA SER A 22 -8.26 13.35 2.18
C SER A 22 -7.41 13.04 0.95
N LEU A 23 -7.92 13.32 -0.25
CA LEU A 23 -7.18 13.12 -1.49
C LEU A 23 -5.99 14.07 -1.59
N THR A 24 -6.23 15.38 -1.49
CA THR A 24 -5.22 16.41 -1.78
C THR A 24 -4.20 16.63 -0.68
N ARG A 25 -4.56 16.37 0.59
CA ARG A 25 -3.70 16.68 1.75
C ARG A 25 -3.14 15.45 2.45
N ILE A 26 -3.66 14.26 2.17
CA ILE A 26 -3.19 13.01 2.79
C ILE A 26 -2.71 12.05 1.70
N LEU A 27 -3.61 11.55 0.85
CA LEU A 27 -3.27 10.48 -0.10
C LEU A 27 -2.26 10.95 -1.15
N LEU A 28 -2.53 12.03 -1.87
CA LEU A 28 -1.66 12.51 -2.95
C LEU A 28 -0.24 12.86 -2.48
N PRO A 29 -0.02 13.63 -1.41
CA PRO A 29 1.33 13.91 -0.93
C PRO A 29 2.06 12.67 -0.40
N LEU A 30 1.37 11.79 0.33
CA LEU A 30 1.98 10.55 0.83
C LEU A 30 2.32 9.59 -0.31
N CYS A 31 1.44 9.42 -1.30
CA CYS A 31 1.71 8.64 -2.50
C CYS A 31 2.90 9.19 -3.28
N PHE A 32 3.03 10.51 -3.40
CA PHE A 32 4.16 11.13 -4.08
C PHE A 32 5.49 10.80 -3.37
N VAL A 33 5.55 10.96 -2.04
CA VAL A 33 6.74 10.61 -1.25
C VAL A 33 7.04 9.10 -1.34
N ALA A 34 6.02 8.25 -1.20
CA ALA A 34 6.17 6.81 -1.32
C ALA A 34 6.68 6.40 -2.71
N SER A 35 6.20 7.04 -3.77
CA SER A 35 6.64 6.78 -5.15
C SER A 35 8.13 7.09 -5.32
N ILE A 36 8.61 8.22 -4.78
CA ILE A 36 10.04 8.57 -4.81
C ILE A 36 10.86 7.52 -4.04
N ALA A 37 10.40 7.10 -2.87
CA ALA A 37 11.06 6.05 -2.10
C ALA A 37 11.11 4.72 -2.88
N PHE A 38 10.03 4.33 -3.55
CA PHE A 38 9.98 3.13 -4.39
C PHE A 38 10.95 3.20 -5.57
N VAL A 39 11.09 4.36 -6.23
CA VAL A 39 12.11 4.56 -7.27
C VAL A 39 13.51 4.36 -6.69
N GLY A 40 13.79 4.91 -5.51
CA GLY A 40 15.05 4.71 -4.79
C GLY A 40 15.31 3.24 -4.41
N LEU A 41 14.25 2.47 -4.21
CA LEU A 41 14.31 1.03 -3.94
C LEU A 41 14.36 0.16 -5.21
N GLY A 42 14.34 0.76 -6.41
CA GLY A 42 14.51 0.04 -7.69
C GLY A 42 13.21 -0.30 -8.42
N VAL A 43 12.06 0.23 -7.98
CA VAL A 43 10.80 0.12 -8.74
C VAL A 43 10.84 1.08 -9.92
N PRO A 44 10.58 0.63 -11.16
CA PRO A 44 10.71 1.48 -12.33
C PRO A 44 9.61 2.55 -12.37
N GLN A 45 9.98 3.73 -12.83
CA GLN A 45 9.06 4.81 -13.14
C GLN A 45 9.47 5.41 -14.48
N THR A 46 8.83 4.97 -15.56
CA THR A 46 9.12 5.44 -16.92
C THR A 46 7.85 5.61 -17.74
N LEU A 47 7.90 6.50 -18.74
CA LEU A 47 6.86 6.67 -19.76
C LEU A 47 7.25 6.01 -21.09
N THR A 48 8.41 5.36 -21.16
CA THR A 48 8.83 4.60 -22.33
C THR A 48 7.98 3.34 -22.50
N GLY A 49 7.72 2.94 -23.74
CA GLY A 49 7.04 1.69 -24.05
C GLY A 49 7.83 0.44 -23.64
N TYR A 50 7.21 -0.73 -23.84
CA TYR A 50 7.82 -2.02 -23.53
C TYR A 50 9.11 -2.23 -24.31
N GLN A 51 10.12 -2.77 -23.63
CA GLN A 51 11.43 -3.01 -24.23
C GLN A 51 11.58 -4.46 -24.64
N VAL A 52 11.91 -4.71 -25.90
CA VAL A 52 12.26 -6.05 -26.37
C VAL A 52 13.76 -6.23 -26.18
N VAL A 53 14.15 -7.18 -25.34
CA VAL A 53 15.55 -7.49 -25.06
C VAL A 53 15.90 -8.86 -25.63
N THR A 54 17.11 -8.98 -26.17
CA THR A 54 17.67 -10.28 -26.55
C THR A 54 18.19 -10.97 -25.30
N THR A 55 17.77 -12.21 -25.06
CA THR A 55 18.21 -12.97 -23.89
C THR A 55 19.66 -13.44 -24.08
N VAL A 56 20.30 -13.89 -23.01
CA VAL A 56 21.68 -14.42 -23.08
C VAL A 56 21.78 -15.61 -24.04
N GLU A 57 20.76 -16.46 -24.11
CA GLU A 57 20.67 -17.57 -25.08
C GLU A 57 20.39 -17.09 -26.52
N GLY A 58 19.84 -15.88 -26.67
CA GLY A 58 19.45 -15.30 -27.96
C GLY A 58 20.59 -15.12 -28.94
N ALA A 59 21.85 -15.11 -28.47
CA ALA A 59 23.03 -15.17 -29.35
C ALA A 59 23.10 -16.45 -30.19
N THR A 60 22.52 -17.55 -29.72
CA THR A 60 22.51 -18.86 -30.40
C THR A 60 21.11 -19.24 -30.92
N THR A 61 20.03 -18.87 -30.21
CA THR A 61 18.66 -19.33 -30.50
C THR A 61 17.71 -18.23 -30.97
N ARG A 62 18.17 -16.97 -31.09
CA ARG A 62 17.31 -15.79 -31.37
C ARG A 62 16.14 -15.61 -30.38
N ALA A 63 16.28 -16.08 -29.15
CA ALA A 63 15.31 -15.83 -28.09
C ALA A 63 15.29 -14.34 -27.68
N THR A 64 14.09 -13.76 -27.66
CA THR A 64 13.83 -12.40 -27.18
C THR A 64 12.77 -12.41 -26.09
N GLN A 65 12.82 -11.43 -25.19
CA GLN A 65 11.84 -11.22 -24.14
C GLN A 65 11.35 -9.79 -24.14
N THR A 66 10.03 -9.61 -24.02
CA THR A 66 9.43 -8.29 -23.84
C THR A 66 9.37 -7.96 -22.35
N ILE A 67 10.06 -6.89 -21.96
CA ILE A 67 10.03 -6.34 -20.62
C ILE A 67 8.97 -5.25 -20.54
N LEU A 68 7.97 -5.49 -19.69
CA LEU A 68 6.89 -4.57 -19.41
C LEU A 68 7.40 -3.47 -18.47
N ALA A 69 7.74 -2.30 -19.01
CA ALA A 69 8.13 -1.12 -18.24
C ALA A 69 7.02 -0.07 -18.27
N GLY A 70 6.96 0.79 -17.25
CA GLY A 70 5.93 1.83 -17.15
C GLY A 70 6.02 2.65 -15.86
N PRO A 71 4.96 3.42 -15.52
CA PRO A 71 4.90 4.26 -14.34
C PRO A 71 4.56 3.45 -13.07
N VAL A 72 5.35 2.39 -12.79
CA VAL A 72 5.05 1.38 -11.77
C VAL A 72 5.11 1.96 -10.36
N ALA A 73 6.16 2.71 -10.03
CA ALA A 73 6.35 3.25 -8.68
C ALA A 73 5.16 4.10 -8.21
N SER A 74 4.62 4.93 -9.09
CA SER A 74 3.44 5.75 -8.79
C SER A 74 2.17 4.93 -8.50
N LEU A 75 1.97 3.83 -9.22
CA LEU A 75 0.82 2.97 -9.04
C LEU A 75 0.97 2.08 -7.79
N VAL A 76 2.18 1.58 -7.54
CA VAL A 76 2.53 0.84 -6.32
C VAL A 76 2.34 1.73 -5.07
N GLY A 77 2.77 2.99 -5.12
CA GLY A 77 2.55 3.94 -4.03
C GLY A 77 1.07 4.07 -3.65
N ILE A 78 0.21 4.28 -4.65
CA ILE A 78 -1.24 4.42 -4.44
C ILE A 78 -1.90 3.11 -4.03
N MET A 79 -1.52 1.98 -4.64
CA MET A 79 -2.15 0.69 -4.36
C MET A 79 -1.89 0.24 -2.91
N GLN A 80 -0.67 0.49 -2.40
CA GLN A 80 -0.29 0.06 -1.06
C GLN A 80 -0.83 1.00 0.01
N LEU A 81 -0.67 2.32 -0.18
CA LEU A 81 -1.19 3.31 0.77
C LEU A 81 -2.72 3.25 0.88
N GLY A 82 -3.40 3.10 -0.26
CA GLY A 82 -4.87 3.00 -0.32
C GLY A 82 -5.41 1.59 -0.10
N THR A 83 -4.55 0.59 0.14
CA THR A 83 -4.94 -0.82 0.30
C THR A 83 -5.82 -1.37 -0.84
N ASN A 84 -5.60 -0.89 -2.08
CA ASN A 84 -6.42 -1.23 -3.24
C ASN A 84 -6.05 -2.58 -3.87
N GLY A 85 -4.77 -2.96 -3.83
CA GLY A 85 -4.27 -4.24 -4.39
C GLY A 85 -4.22 -4.35 -5.93
N GLY A 86 -4.53 -3.27 -6.66
CA GLY A 86 -4.50 -3.24 -8.13
C GLY A 86 -3.14 -2.85 -8.70
N GLY A 87 -2.19 -3.79 -8.71
CA GLY A 87 -0.83 -3.56 -9.22
C GLY A 87 -0.73 -3.45 -10.74
N TYR A 88 0.41 -2.95 -11.21
CA TYR A 88 0.65 -2.70 -12.64
C TYR A 88 0.78 -4.00 -13.45
N TYR A 89 1.36 -5.04 -12.85
CA TYR A 89 1.47 -6.38 -13.43
C TYR A 89 0.43 -7.33 -12.84
N GLY A 90 -0.01 -8.32 -13.62
CA GLY A 90 -1.01 -9.30 -13.19
C GLY A 90 -0.61 -10.11 -11.95
N THR A 91 0.68 -10.28 -11.67
CA THR A 91 1.18 -10.96 -10.45
C THR A 91 1.42 -9.99 -9.28
N ASN A 92 1.03 -8.72 -9.40
CA ASN A 92 1.11 -7.70 -8.34
C ASN A 92 2.51 -7.64 -7.69
N SER A 93 2.57 -7.59 -6.35
CA SER A 93 3.80 -7.49 -5.56
C SER A 93 4.70 -8.74 -5.64
N ALA A 94 4.29 -9.82 -6.29
CA ALA A 94 5.18 -10.93 -6.61
C ALA A 94 6.04 -10.64 -7.86
N TYR A 95 5.71 -9.60 -8.65
CA TYR A 95 6.52 -9.22 -9.81
C TYR A 95 7.77 -8.45 -9.36
N PRO A 96 8.98 -8.81 -9.85
CA PRO A 96 10.24 -8.21 -9.40
C PRO A 96 10.30 -6.68 -9.52
N PHE A 97 9.69 -6.10 -10.55
CA PHE A 97 9.64 -4.64 -10.68
C PHE A 97 8.65 -3.94 -9.75
N GLN A 98 7.66 -4.63 -9.19
CA GLN A 98 6.81 -4.06 -8.14
C GLN A 98 7.42 -4.21 -6.75
N ASN A 99 8.22 -5.26 -6.54
CA ASN A 99 8.87 -5.55 -5.26
C ASN A 99 10.29 -6.09 -5.48
N PRO A 100 11.26 -5.22 -5.80
CA PRO A 100 12.60 -5.63 -6.22
C PRO A 100 13.46 -6.21 -5.10
N ASN A 101 13.21 -5.88 -3.83
CA ASN A 101 14.04 -6.31 -2.72
C ASN A 101 13.27 -6.41 -1.39
N PRO A 102 13.84 -7.04 -0.34
CA PRO A 102 13.17 -7.14 0.96
C PRO A 102 12.87 -5.79 1.62
N ALA A 103 13.64 -4.74 1.31
CA ALA A 103 13.37 -3.40 1.85
C ALA A 103 12.12 -2.78 1.22
N SER A 104 11.90 -2.97 -0.08
CA SER A 104 10.63 -2.58 -0.73
C SER A 104 9.47 -3.38 -0.18
N ASP A 105 9.65 -4.66 0.14
CA ASP A 105 8.61 -5.50 0.70
C ASP A 105 8.14 -4.98 2.08
N ILE A 106 9.09 -4.74 2.99
CA ILE A 106 8.83 -4.15 4.30
C ILE A 106 8.14 -2.79 4.16
N PHE A 107 8.58 -1.97 3.19
CA PHE A 107 7.97 -0.67 2.95
C PHE A 107 6.52 -0.78 2.43
N GLN A 108 6.22 -1.76 1.56
CA GLN A 108 4.84 -2.04 1.12
C GLN A 108 3.94 -2.43 2.30
N ILE A 109 4.41 -3.35 3.16
CA ILE A 109 3.68 -3.76 4.36
C ILE A 109 3.42 -2.56 5.29
N PHE A 110 4.43 -1.71 5.49
CA PHE A 110 4.29 -0.49 6.28
C PHE A 110 3.20 0.44 5.71
N LEU A 111 3.19 0.66 4.39
CA LEU A 111 2.18 1.51 3.74
C LEU A 111 0.76 0.94 3.86
N MET A 112 0.59 -0.37 3.72
CA MET A 112 -0.70 -1.04 3.92
C MET A 112 -1.26 -0.80 5.34
N LEU A 113 -0.39 -0.82 6.35
CA LEU A 113 -0.79 -0.63 7.74
C LEU A 113 -0.94 0.85 8.15
N LEU A 114 -0.34 1.79 7.40
CA LEU A 114 -0.21 3.20 7.80
C LEU A 114 -1.56 3.90 8.05
N ILE A 115 -2.47 3.85 7.08
CA ILE A 115 -3.78 4.53 7.20
C ILE A 115 -4.69 3.81 8.21
N PRO A 116 -4.89 2.48 8.15
CA PRO A 116 -5.74 1.78 9.12
C PRO A 116 -5.31 2.01 10.58
N THR A 117 -4.00 1.95 10.83
CA THR A 117 -3.44 2.16 12.17
C THR A 117 -3.58 3.61 12.63
N SER A 118 -3.28 4.59 11.76
CA SER A 118 -3.40 6.01 12.11
C SER A 118 -4.84 6.42 12.40
N LEU A 119 -5.83 5.86 11.69
CA LEU A 119 -7.25 6.11 11.95
C LEU A 119 -7.70 5.62 13.33
N CYS A 120 -7.13 4.53 13.84
CA CYS A 120 -7.40 4.06 15.21
C CYS A 120 -6.92 5.07 16.27
N PHE A 121 -5.78 5.73 16.02
CA PHE A 121 -5.30 6.81 16.88
C PHE A 121 -6.15 8.07 16.77
N VAL A 122 -6.53 8.46 15.55
CA VAL A 122 -7.42 9.61 15.29
C VAL A 122 -8.76 9.41 16.00
N PHE A 123 -9.32 8.20 15.99
CA PHE A 123 -10.54 7.88 16.72
C PHE A 123 -10.43 8.19 18.22
N GLY A 124 -9.38 7.69 18.89
CA GLY A 124 -9.18 7.94 20.32
C GLY A 124 -8.87 9.40 20.65
N GLN A 125 -8.23 10.14 19.72
CA GLN A 125 -8.00 11.57 19.87
C GLN A 125 -9.30 12.37 19.75
N LEU A 126 -10.14 12.06 18.77
CA LEU A 126 -11.39 12.78 18.53
C LEU A 126 -12.43 12.54 19.64
N ILE A 127 -12.45 11.37 20.27
CA ILE A 127 -13.31 11.09 21.43
C ILE A 127 -12.81 11.76 22.72
N GLY A 128 -11.57 12.29 22.72
CA GLY A 128 -10.93 12.87 23.90
C GLY A 128 -10.41 11.84 24.90
N LYS A 129 -10.65 10.54 24.68
CA LYS A 129 -10.18 9.43 25.51
C LYS A 129 -9.12 8.61 24.77
N LYS A 130 -7.88 9.08 24.75
CA LYS A 130 -6.74 8.40 24.07
C LYS A 130 -6.55 6.94 24.49
N ARG A 131 -6.94 6.59 25.72
CA ARG A 131 -6.86 5.21 26.25
C ARG A 131 -7.78 4.24 25.50
N GLU A 132 -8.89 4.71 24.93
CA GLU A 132 -9.86 3.90 24.17
C GLU A 132 -9.35 3.49 22.78
N SER A 133 -8.27 4.12 22.28
CA SER A 133 -7.59 3.66 21.07
C SER A 133 -6.84 2.34 21.30
N ARG A 134 -6.37 2.09 22.54
CA ARG A 134 -5.50 0.95 22.86
C ARG A 134 -6.23 -0.40 22.68
N PRO A 135 -7.47 -0.60 23.18
CA PRO A 135 -8.19 -1.86 22.95
C PRO A 135 -8.39 -2.19 21.47
N ILE A 136 -8.70 -1.18 20.64
CA ILE A 136 -8.88 -1.37 19.19
C ILE A 136 -7.58 -1.84 18.54
N LEU A 137 -6.47 -1.17 18.86
CA LEU A 137 -5.14 -1.53 18.34
C LEU A 137 -4.72 -2.93 18.83
N TRP A 138 -4.85 -3.21 20.13
CA TRP A 138 -4.51 -4.52 20.69
C TRP A 138 -5.34 -5.63 20.06
N GLY A 139 -6.65 -5.44 19.89
CA GLY A 139 -7.51 -6.42 19.24
C GLY A 139 -7.10 -6.68 17.79
N ALA A 140 -6.91 -5.61 17.00
CA ALA A 140 -6.52 -5.73 15.59
C ALA A 140 -5.16 -6.42 15.41
N TYR A 141 -4.13 -5.99 16.16
CA TYR A 141 -2.80 -6.57 16.07
C TYR A 141 -2.68 -7.97 16.68
N ALA A 142 -3.47 -8.29 17.71
CA ALA A 142 -3.52 -9.64 18.25
C ALA A 142 -4.11 -10.62 17.23
N LEU A 143 -5.20 -10.24 16.55
CA LEU A 143 -5.77 -11.02 15.46
C LEU A 143 -4.80 -11.15 14.29
N PHE A 144 -4.14 -10.05 13.90
CA PHE A 144 -3.12 -10.08 12.84
C PHE A 144 -1.95 -11.01 13.18
N ALA A 145 -1.46 -10.99 14.43
CA ALA A 145 -0.41 -11.88 14.90
C ALA A 145 -0.86 -13.34 14.91
N LEU A 146 -2.10 -13.61 15.34
CA LEU A 146 -2.68 -14.95 15.32
C LEU A 146 -2.79 -15.47 13.87
N ASP A 147 -3.27 -14.65 12.94
CA ASP A 147 -3.39 -15.01 11.53
C ASP A 147 -2.03 -15.30 10.90
N LEU A 148 -1.02 -14.48 11.18
CA LEU A 148 0.36 -14.75 10.76
C LEU A 148 0.89 -16.07 11.31
N LEU A 149 0.67 -16.36 12.60
CA LEU A 149 1.10 -17.63 13.19
C LEU A 149 0.48 -18.82 12.46
N ILE A 150 -0.81 -18.76 12.15
CA ILE A 150 -1.51 -19.81 11.39
C ILE A 150 -0.94 -19.91 9.98
N ALA A 151 -0.73 -18.79 9.29
CA ALA A 151 -0.19 -18.76 7.93
C ALA A 151 1.23 -19.38 7.83
N PHE A 152 2.04 -19.25 8.89
CA PHE A 152 3.38 -19.85 8.95
C PHE A 152 3.39 -21.31 9.41
N THR A 153 2.28 -21.85 9.91
CA THR A 153 2.19 -23.30 10.15
C THR A 153 2.05 -24.02 8.80
N PRO A 154 3.02 -24.88 8.42
CA PRO A 154 2.91 -25.60 7.17
C PRO A 154 1.76 -26.58 7.24
N ASN A 155 0.79 -26.43 6.33
CA ASN A 155 -0.20 -27.46 6.07
C ASN A 155 0.50 -28.57 5.27
N PHE A 156 0.96 -29.61 5.95
CA PHE A 156 1.37 -30.84 5.29
C PHE A 156 0.11 -31.61 4.85
N PRO A 157 0.02 -32.07 3.59
CA PRO A 157 -0.98 -33.05 3.19
C PRO A 157 -0.74 -34.42 3.84
#